data_AF-A0A1J5JAD6-F1
#
_entry.id   AF-A0A1J5JAD6-F1
#
_cell.length_a   1.000
_cell.length_b   1.000
_cell.length_c   1.000
_cell.angle_alpha   90.00
_cell.angle_beta   90.00
_cell.angle_gamma   90.00
#
_symmetry.space_group_name_H-M   'P 1'
#
loop_
_entity.id
_entity.type
_entity.pdbx_description
1 polymer ?
#
loop_
_entity_poly.entity_id
_entity_poly.type
_entity_poly.pdbx_seq_one_letter_code
_entity_poly.pdbx_strand_id
1 'polypeptide(L)'
;MSVNQKLVKVFEYALNQEQTGKSFFEVSIHRMGMGAAVSAFKRLIVEEQKHIEFINRILANLRGGAEVEPEKIREIVLEPTDYFDERSKKEFLGQCLEGSMIPDVTVFNTAWLIEKDLSEFYRRMADQADGKPRQALQMLSTWEQGHERFFREYRDKLTEVYAAMPWGG
;
A
#
# COMPACT_ATOMS: atom_id res chain seq x y z
N MET A 1 -17.33 -12.03 23.14
CA MET A 1 -16.38 -12.54 22.14
C MET A 1 -15.05 -12.78 22.81
N SER A 2 -14.41 -13.94 22.58
CA SER A 2 -13.05 -14.19 23.06
C SER A 2 -12.05 -13.26 22.36
N VAL A 3 -10.86 -13.08 22.95
CA VAL A 3 -9.77 -12.27 22.35
C VAL A 3 -9.44 -12.76 20.94
N ASN A 4 -9.34 -14.08 20.75
CA ASN A 4 -9.11 -14.67 19.43
C ASN A 4 -10.23 -14.35 18.43
N GLN A 5 -11.50 -14.34 18.85
CA GLN A 5 -12.60 -13.95 17.94
C GLN A 5 -12.51 -12.50 17.49
N LYS A 6 -12.07 -11.58 18.37
CA LYS A 6 -11.85 -10.18 18.00
C LYS A 6 -10.68 -10.04 17.01
N LEU A 7 -9.56 -10.71 17.30
CA LEU A 7 -8.38 -10.70 16.42
C LEU A 7 -8.70 -11.27 15.04
N VAL A 8 -9.45 -12.37 14.96
CA VAL A 8 -9.90 -12.93 13.68
C VAL A 8 -10.69 -11.90 12.89
N LYS A 9 -11.60 -11.14 13.51
CA LYS A 9 -12.37 -10.09 12.81
C LYS A 9 -11.51 -8.93 12.32
N VAL A 10 -10.51 -8.52 13.11
CA VAL A 10 -9.55 -7.48 12.71
C VAL A 10 -8.74 -7.93 11.49
N PHE A 11 -8.22 -9.16 11.50
CA PHE A 11 -7.44 -9.68 10.36
C PHE A 11 -8.31 -10.06 9.15
N GLU A 12 -9.58 -10.42 9.33
CA GLU A 12 -10.54 -10.57 8.22
C GLU A 12 -10.81 -9.23 7.53
N TYR A 13 -10.98 -8.16 8.32
CA TYR A 13 -11.11 -6.82 7.78
C TYR A 13 -9.84 -6.40 7.03
N ALA A 14 -8.67 -6.60 7.63
CA ALA A 14 -7.37 -6.34 7.00
C ALA A 14 -7.24 -7.06 5.66
N LEU A 15 -7.53 -8.37 5.63
CA LEU A 15 -7.46 -9.19 4.42
C LEU A 15 -8.32 -8.62 3.29
N ASN A 16 -9.55 -8.19 3.60
CA ASN A 16 -10.44 -7.60 2.61
C ASN A 16 -9.88 -6.27 2.07
N GLN A 17 -9.23 -5.47 2.93
CA GLN A 17 -8.63 -4.21 2.50
C GLN A 17 -7.43 -4.43 1.59
N GLU A 18 -6.51 -5.36 1.91
CA GLU A 18 -5.37 -5.66 1.02
C GLU A 18 -5.84 -6.21 -0.33
N GLN A 19 -6.87 -7.06 -0.34
CA GLN A 19 -7.48 -7.54 -1.59
C GLN A 19 -8.07 -6.39 -2.41
N THR A 20 -8.67 -5.41 -1.74
CA THR A 20 -9.25 -4.23 -2.37
C THR A 20 -8.16 -3.30 -2.93
N GLY A 21 -7.11 -3.03 -2.15
CA GLY A 21 -5.95 -2.23 -2.57
C GLY A 21 -5.25 -2.86 -3.78
N LYS A 22 -4.93 -4.16 -3.69
CA LYS A 22 -4.37 -4.93 -4.82
C LYS A 22 -5.23 -4.84 -6.08
N SER A 23 -6.55 -5.05 -5.94
CA SER A 23 -7.48 -4.99 -7.07
C SER A 23 -7.52 -3.60 -7.71
N PHE A 24 -7.48 -2.55 -6.87
CA PHE A 24 -7.39 -1.17 -7.36
C PHE A 24 -6.11 -0.94 -8.17
N PHE A 25 -4.96 -1.44 -7.70
CA PHE A 25 -3.70 -1.34 -8.43
C PHE A 25 -3.70 -2.10 -9.76
N GLU A 26 -4.24 -3.32 -9.78
CA GLU A 26 -4.38 -4.13 -11.01
C GLU A 26 -5.23 -3.42 -12.07
N VAL A 27 -6.37 -2.86 -11.68
CA VAL A 27 -7.25 -2.10 -12.59
C VAL A 27 -6.59 -0.80 -13.05
N SER A 28 -5.84 -0.15 -12.15
CA SER A 28 -5.17 1.13 -12.42
C SER A 28 -4.10 1.02 -13.50
N ILE A 29 -3.36 -0.09 -13.56
CA ILE A 29 -2.34 -0.32 -14.60
C ILE A 29 -2.91 -0.19 -16.01
N HIS A 30 -4.14 -0.63 -16.24
CA HIS A 30 -4.78 -0.55 -17.56
C HIS A 30 -5.21 0.86 -17.95
N ARG A 31 -5.32 1.76 -16.97
CA ARG A 31 -5.75 3.15 -17.17
C ARG A 31 -4.57 4.12 -17.26
N MET A 32 -3.40 3.72 -16.76
CA MET A 32 -2.18 4.52 -16.81
C MET A 32 -1.56 4.51 -18.21
N GLY A 33 -1.23 5.70 -18.71
CA GLY A 33 -0.60 5.87 -20.02
C GLY A 33 0.91 5.56 -20.05
N MET A 34 1.54 5.35 -18.89
CA MET A 34 3.00 5.42 -18.72
C MET A 34 3.68 4.12 -18.27
N GLY A 35 4.73 3.69 -18.97
CA GLY A 35 5.50 2.48 -18.65
C GLY A 35 6.24 2.52 -17.30
N ALA A 36 6.70 3.69 -16.86
CA ALA A 36 7.39 3.83 -15.57
C ALA A 36 6.42 3.63 -14.39
N ALA A 37 5.27 4.30 -14.41
CA ALA A 37 4.23 4.14 -13.37
C ALA A 37 3.67 2.71 -13.32
N VAL A 38 3.51 2.09 -14.49
CA VAL A 38 3.11 0.68 -14.59
C VAL A 38 4.10 -0.25 -13.89
N SER A 39 5.41 0.02 -13.98
CA SER A 39 6.42 -0.81 -13.30
C SER A 39 6.33 -0.70 -11.78
N ALA A 40 6.14 0.51 -11.25
CA ALA A 40 5.93 0.72 -9.81
C ALA A 40 4.66 0.02 -9.30
N PHE A 41 3.54 0.14 -10.03
CA PHE A 41 2.28 -0.53 -9.66
C PHE A 41 2.38 -2.06 -9.75
N LYS A 42 3.07 -2.61 -10.75
CA LYS A 42 3.33 -4.06 -10.84
C LYS A 42 4.09 -4.57 -9.62
N ARG A 43 5.05 -3.79 -9.12
CA ARG A 43 5.79 -4.13 -7.91
C ARG A 43 4.87 -4.11 -6.69
N LEU A 44 4.07 -3.05 -6.52
CA LEU A 44 3.12 -2.93 -5.43
C LEU A 44 2.13 -4.10 -5.41
N ILE A 45 1.58 -4.53 -6.55
CA ILE A 45 0.68 -5.70 -6.63
C ILE A 45 1.34 -6.98 -6.08
N VAL A 46 2.63 -7.16 -6.30
CA VAL A 46 3.39 -8.30 -5.76
C VAL A 46 3.57 -8.15 -4.24
N GLU A 47 3.79 -6.94 -3.75
CA GLU A 47 3.92 -6.64 -2.32
C GLU A 47 2.57 -6.83 -1.60
N GLU A 48 1.46 -6.33 -2.15
CA GLU A 48 0.11 -6.58 -1.63
C GLU A 48 -0.24 -8.07 -1.57
N GLN A 49 0.17 -8.84 -2.59
CA GLN A 49 -0.04 -10.29 -2.57
C GLN A 49 0.68 -10.95 -1.39
N LYS A 50 1.86 -10.45 -1.00
CA LYS A 50 2.60 -10.94 0.17
C LYS A 50 1.91 -10.52 1.47
N HIS A 51 1.32 -9.33 1.54
CA HIS A 51 0.50 -8.90 2.69
C HIS A 51 -0.72 -9.81 2.86
N ILE A 52 -1.42 -10.12 1.76
CA ILE A 52 -2.54 -11.07 1.73
C ILE A 52 -2.11 -12.45 2.24
N GLU A 53 -0.97 -12.98 1.79
CA GLU A 53 -0.44 -14.26 2.24
C GLU A 53 -0.06 -14.25 3.73
N PHE A 54 0.56 -13.15 4.17
CA PHE A 54 0.91 -12.93 5.57
C PHE A 54 -0.34 -12.98 6.46
N ILE A 55 -1.39 -12.21 6.13
CA ILE A 55 -2.64 -12.15 6.88
C ILE A 55 -3.38 -13.51 6.86
N ASN A 56 -3.40 -14.20 5.72
CA ASN A 56 -4.04 -15.53 5.62
C ASN A 56 -3.39 -16.55 6.56
N ARG A 57 -2.06 -16.55 6.68
CA ARG A 57 -1.35 -17.44 7.62
C ARG A 57 -1.68 -17.11 9.08
N ILE A 58 -1.79 -15.83 9.42
CA ILE A 58 -2.23 -15.39 10.75
C ILE A 58 -3.65 -15.88 11.05
N LEU A 59 -4.57 -15.70 10.10
CA LEU A 59 -5.95 -16.16 10.24
C LEU A 59 -6.05 -17.68 10.40
N ALA A 60 -5.23 -18.44 9.66
CA ALA A 60 -5.16 -19.89 9.80
C ALA A 60 -4.74 -20.31 11.22
N ASN A 61 -3.69 -19.69 11.77
CA ASN A 61 -3.23 -19.96 13.14
C ASN A 61 -4.32 -19.62 14.17
N LEU A 62 -4.89 -18.42 14.09
CA LEU A 62 -5.92 -17.97 15.03
C LEU A 62 -7.16 -18.87 15.02
N ARG A 63 -7.60 -19.32 13.84
CA ARG A 63 -8.73 -20.24 13.68
C ARG A 63 -8.41 -21.66 14.14
N GLY A 64 -7.17 -22.10 14.00
CA GLY A 64 -6.67 -23.38 14.51
C GLY A 64 -6.36 -23.39 16.01
N GLY A 65 -6.49 -22.24 16.69
CA GLY A 65 -6.13 -22.10 18.11
C GLY A 65 -4.63 -22.05 18.37
N ALA A 66 -3.81 -21.90 17.32
CA ALA A 66 -2.37 -21.69 17.43
C ALA A 66 -2.04 -20.21 17.65
N GLU A 67 -0.86 -19.96 18.21
CA GLU A 67 -0.35 -18.60 18.33
C GLU A 67 0.03 -18.02 16.96
N VAL A 68 -0.10 -16.70 16.84
CA VAL A 68 0.48 -15.94 15.72
C VAL A 68 2.00 -16.08 15.79
N GLU A 69 2.71 -16.25 14.67
CA GLU A 69 4.18 -16.29 14.66
C GLU A 69 4.74 -15.36 13.57
N PRO A 70 4.70 -14.03 13.76
CA PRO A 70 4.96 -13.05 12.71
C PRO A 70 6.35 -13.20 12.09
N GLU A 71 7.36 -13.51 12.91
CA GLU A 71 8.76 -13.60 12.45
C GLU A 71 9.02 -14.76 11.50
N LYS A 72 8.31 -15.89 11.67
CA LYS A 72 8.39 -17.01 10.71
C LYS A 72 7.63 -16.73 9.42
N ILE A 73 6.78 -15.71 9.42
CA ILE A 73 5.97 -15.29 8.27
C ILE A 73 6.63 -14.10 7.56
N ARG A 74 7.47 -13.32 8.26
CA ARG A 74 8.19 -12.14 7.74
C ARG A 74 9.11 -12.46 6.57
N GLU A 75 9.69 -13.66 6.51
CA GLU A 75 10.58 -14.11 5.41
C GLU A 75 9.93 -14.04 4.02
N ILE A 76 8.61 -13.87 3.94
CA ILE A 76 7.83 -13.78 2.71
C ILE A 76 7.78 -12.35 2.17
N VAL A 77 7.96 -11.34 3.03
CA VAL A 77 7.64 -9.94 2.72
C VAL A 77 8.91 -9.17 2.32
N LEU A 78 8.81 -8.41 1.22
CA LEU A 78 9.88 -7.50 0.80
C LEU A 78 9.78 -6.23 1.65
N GLU A 79 10.89 -5.76 2.21
CA GLU A 79 10.93 -4.40 2.75
C GLU A 79 10.60 -3.40 1.63
N PRO A 80 9.83 -2.32 1.89
CA PRO A 80 9.57 -1.28 0.91
C PRO A 80 10.88 -0.72 0.37
N THR A 81 11.17 -1.00 -0.89
CA THR A 81 12.37 -0.50 -1.59
C THR A 81 12.03 0.76 -2.40
N ASP A 82 13.04 1.42 -2.98
CA ASP A 82 12.82 2.43 -4.02
C ASP A 82 12.00 1.84 -5.19
N TYR A 83 10.71 2.20 -5.26
CA TYR A 83 9.76 1.79 -6.31
C TYR A 83 10.08 2.43 -7.67
N PHE A 84 10.82 3.55 -7.64
CA PHE A 84 11.39 4.18 -8.82
C PHE A 84 12.86 4.50 -8.56
N ASP A 85 13.70 4.23 -9.55
CA ASP A 85 15.00 4.89 -9.61
C ASP A 85 14.83 6.38 -9.99
N GLU A 86 15.87 7.17 -9.73
CA GLU A 86 15.89 8.63 -10.01
C GLU A 86 15.65 8.97 -11.49
N ARG A 87 15.98 8.06 -12.40
CA ARG A 87 15.71 8.23 -13.82
C ARG A 87 14.22 8.11 -14.11
N SER A 88 13.59 7.06 -13.61
CA SER A 88 12.17 6.77 -13.78
C SER A 88 11.30 7.83 -13.11
N LYS A 89 11.74 8.40 -11.97
CA LYS A 89 11.17 9.60 -11.36
C LYS A 89 11.12 10.77 -12.34
N LYS A 90 12.24 11.11 -12.97
CA LYS A 90 12.34 12.24 -13.92
C LYS A 90 11.55 11.99 -15.20
N GLU A 91 11.62 10.79 -15.75
CA GLU A 91 10.84 10.41 -16.95
C GLU A 91 9.34 10.48 -16.68
N PHE A 92 8.89 10.03 -15.51
CA PHE A 92 7.50 10.19 -15.07
C PHE A 92 7.07 11.66 -15.01
N LEU A 93 7.80 12.49 -14.26
CA LEU A 93 7.47 13.91 -14.11
C LEU A 93 7.52 14.69 -15.42
N GLY A 94 8.49 14.37 -16.29
CA GLY A 94 8.61 14.99 -17.61
C GLY A 94 7.40 14.70 -18.51
N GLN A 95 6.92 13.45 -18.52
CA GLN A 95 5.74 13.08 -19.31
C GLN A 95 4.44 13.66 -18.73
N CYS A 96 4.37 13.92 -17.42
CA CYS A 96 3.24 14.63 -16.82
C CYS A 96 3.08 16.08 -17.32
N LEU A 97 4.18 16.73 -17.74
CA LEU A 97 4.16 18.09 -18.30
C LEU A 97 3.72 18.11 -19.77
N GLU A 98 3.97 17.04 -20.53
CA GLU A 98 3.74 16.98 -21.98
C GLU A 98 2.35 16.42 -22.36
N GLY A 99 1.62 15.79 -21.43
CA GLY A 99 0.33 15.13 -21.68
C GLY A 99 -0.86 15.57 -20.81
N SER A 100 -2.09 15.22 -21.22
CA SER A 100 -3.34 15.42 -20.44
C SER A 100 -3.49 14.35 -19.33
N MET A 101 -2.61 14.37 -18.34
CA MET A 101 -2.44 13.28 -17.35
C MET A 101 -3.31 13.39 -16.08
N ILE A 102 -4.51 14.00 -16.18
CA ILE A 102 -5.50 14.05 -15.08
C ILE A 102 -5.84 12.63 -14.52
N PRO A 103 -5.96 11.57 -15.35
CA PRO A 103 -6.26 10.22 -14.85
C PRO A 103 -5.18 9.68 -13.90
N ASP A 104 -3.90 9.88 -14.20
CA ASP A 104 -2.80 9.36 -13.38
C ASP A 104 -2.72 10.07 -12.03
N VAL A 105 -2.93 11.39 -11.99
CA VAL A 105 -3.02 12.15 -10.72
C VAL A 105 -4.11 11.59 -9.81
N THR A 106 -5.28 11.29 -10.39
CA THR A 106 -6.42 10.76 -9.64
C THR A 106 -6.09 9.38 -9.07
N VAL A 107 -5.40 8.55 -9.84
CA VAL A 107 -4.98 7.21 -9.40
C VAL A 107 -3.96 7.30 -8.27
N PHE A 108 -2.91 8.13 -8.39
CA PHE A 108 -1.92 8.31 -7.33
C PHE A 108 -2.53 8.90 -6.05
N ASN A 109 -3.47 9.84 -6.17
CA ASN A 109 -4.17 10.40 -5.00
C ASN A 109 -5.08 9.37 -4.32
N THR A 110 -5.78 8.54 -5.10
CA THR A 110 -6.63 7.48 -4.55
C THR A 110 -5.78 6.40 -3.88
N ALA A 111 -4.66 6.00 -4.50
CA ALA A 111 -3.69 5.10 -3.92
C ALA A 111 -3.17 5.63 -2.57
N TRP A 112 -2.71 6.88 -2.52
CA TRP A 112 -2.26 7.50 -1.27
C TRP A 112 -3.31 7.43 -0.15
N LEU A 113 -4.59 7.69 -0.46
CA LEU A 113 -5.66 7.62 0.53
C LEU A 113 -5.91 6.20 1.04
N ILE A 114 -5.84 5.19 0.17
CA ILE A 114 -5.97 3.77 0.54
C ILE A 114 -4.83 3.39 1.50
N GLU A 115 -3.59 3.65 1.10
CA GLU A 115 -2.40 3.29 1.87
C GLU A 115 -2.37 4.00 3.23
N LYS A 116 -2.75 5.28 3.26
CA LYS A 116 -2.85 6.05 4.49
C LYS A 116 -3.90 5.47 5.45
N ASP A 117 -5.09 5.14 4.96
CA ASP A 117 -6.15 4.58 5.80
C ASP A 117 -5.74 3.22 6.39
N LEU A 118 -5.11 2.37 5.57
CA LEU A 118 -4.56 1.08 6.01
C LEU A 118 -3.45 1.24 7.04
N SER A 119 -2.47 2.12 6.76
CA SER A 119 -1.34 2.36 7.66
C SER A 119 -1.78 2.84 9.04
N GLU A 120 -2.77 3.74 9.09
CA GLU A 120 -3.40 4.25 10.30
C GLU A 120 -4.26 3.19 10.98
N PHE A 121 -5.04 2.42 10.23
CA PHE A 121 -5.85 1.33 10.77
C PHE A 121 -4.97 0.31 11.49
N TYR A 122 -3.90 -0.17 10.85
CA TYR A 122 -2.97 -1.12 11.45
C TYR A 122 -2.27 -0.56 12.67
N ARG A 123 -1.87 0.71 12.65
CA ARG A 123 -1.31 1.38 13.84
C ARG A 123 -2.31 1.37 15.00
N ARG A 124 -3.55 1.80 14.76
CA ARG A 124 -4.61 1.85 15.78
C ARG A 124 -4.93 0.47 16.36
N MET A 125 -4.91 -0.57 15.53
CA MET A 125 -5.16 -1.94 15.99
C MET A 125 -3.97 -2.51 16.75
N ALA A 126 -2.74 -2.20 16.34
CA ALA A 126 -1.55 -2.58 17.08
C ALA A 126 -1.54 -2.00 18.50
N ASP A 127 -1.97 -0.75 18.67
CA ASP A 127 -2.03 -0.09 19.98
C ASP A 127 -3.05 -0.71 20.94
N GLN A 128 -4.01 -1.50 20.41
CA GLN A 128 -5.04 -2.21 21.17
C GLN A 128 -4.74 -3.70 21.35
N ALA A 129 -3.69 -4.21 20.72
CA ALA A 129 -3.28 -5.60 20.78
C ALA A 129 -2.03 -5.77 21.65
N ASP A 130 -1.78 -6.99 22.11
CA ASP A 130 -0.59 -7.34 22.87
C ASP A 130 0.16 -8.50 22.19
N GLY A 131 1.43 -8.65 22.56
CA GLY A 131 2.28 -9.76 22.11
C GLY A 131 2.44 -9.85 20.59
N LYS A 132 2.36 -11.08 20.07
CA LYS A 132 2.61 -11.39 18.66
C LYS A 132 1.59 -10.78 17.68
N PRO A 133 0.28 -10.72 17.98
CA PRO A 133 -0.67 -9.95 17.16
C PRO A 133 -0.31 -8.48 17.00
N ARG A 134 0.15 -7.82 18.07
CA ARG A 134 0.64 -6.42 18.01
C ARG A 134 1.80 -6.28 17.05
N GLN A 135 2.78 -7.18 17.13
CA GLN A 135 3.95 -7.18 16.25
C GLN A 135 3.53 -7.31 14.77
N ALA A 136 2.63 -8.25 14.44
CA ALA A 136 2.12 -8.40 13.09
C ALA A 136 1.43 -7.13 12.55
N LEU A 137 0.61 -6.48 13.36
CA LEU A 137 -0.06 -5.23 12.98
C LEU A 137 0.93 -4.06 12.84
N GLN A 138 1.99 -4.03 13.65
CA GLN A 138 3.07 -3.04 13.51
C GLN A 138 3.86 -3.23 12.21
N MET A 139 4.08 -4.48 11.81
CA MET A 139 4.74 -4.80 10.53
C MET A 139 3.90 -4.30 9.36
N LEU A 140 2.62 -4.67 9.29
CA LEU A 140 1.68 -4.18 8.27
C LEU A 140 1.65 -2.64 8.23
N SER A 141 1.49 -2.00 9.39
CA SER A 141 1.51 -0.52 9.47
C SER A 141 2.81 0.11 8.95
N THR A 142 3.94 -0.57 9.09
CA THR A 142 5.24 -0.08 8.62
C THR A 142 5.38 -0.22 7.10
N TRP A 143 4.87 -1.32 6.53
CA TRP A 143 4.84 -1.54 5.08
C TRP A 143 3.94 -0.52 4.40
N GLU A 144 2.70 -0.34 4.88
CA GLU A 144 1.77 0.64 4.28
C GLU A 144 2.25 2.09 4.46
N GLN A 145 2.97 2.40 5.55
CA GLN A 145 3.65 3.71 5.66
C GLN A 145 4.72 3.90 4.57
N GLY A 146 5.35 2.82 4.10
CA GLY A 146 6.24 2.84 2.95
C GLY A 146 5.51 3.23 1.68
N HIS A 147 4.41 2.55 1.38
CA HIS A 147 3.55 2.83 0.22
C HIS A 147 2.95 4.25 0.29
N GLU A 148 2.45 4.66 1.46
CA GLU A 148 1.90 5.99 1.70
C GLU A 148 2.92 7.08 1.37
N ARG A 149 4.15 6.96 1.89
CA ARG A 149 5.23 7.94 1.61
C ARG A 149 5.53 8.03 0.13
N PHE A 150 5.61 6.88 -0.53
CA PHE A 150 5.81 6.80 -1.96
C PHE A 150 4.71 7.56 -2.72
N PHE A 151 3.44 7.22 -2.51
CA PHE A 151 2.36 7.87 -3.25
C PHE A 151 2.22 9.36 -2.91
N ARG A 152 2.47 9.74 -1.65
CA ARG A 152 2.46 11.14 -1.23
C ARG A 152 3.53 11.95 -1.96
N GLU A 153 4.76 11.45 -2.04
CA GLU A 153 5.85 12.16 -2.72
C GLU A 153 5.49 12.45 -4.18
N TYR A 154 4.90 11.49 -4.88
CA TYR A 154 4.45 11.64 -6.26
C TYR A 154 3.29 12.60 -6.40
N ARG A 155 2.28 12.48 -5.54
CA ARG A 155 1.14 13.39 -5.48
C ARG A 155 1.58 14.84 -5.28
N ASP A 156 2.48 15.08 -4.32
CA ASP A 156 2.97 16.41 -3.97
C ASP A 156 3.74 17.00 -5.16
N LYS A 157 4.62 16.22 -5.80
CA LYS A 157 5.33 16.62 -7.03
C LYS A 157 4.40 16.93 -8.20
N LEU A 158 3.37 16.10 -8.43
CA LEU A 158 2.37 16.37 -9.47
C LEU A 158 1.62 17.67 -9.19
N THR A 159 1.23 17.88 -7.93
CA THR A 159 0.55 19.11 -7.51
C THR A 159 1.41 20.34 -7.76
N GLU A 160 2.70 20.30 -7.40
CA GLU A 160 3.66 21.37 -7.67
C GLU A 160 3.80 21.67 -9.17
N VAL A 161 3.92 20.62 -9.98
CA VAL A 161 4.00 20.71 -11.45
C VAL A 161 2.77 21.43 -12.02
N TYR A 162 1.56 21.01 -11.65
CA TYR A 162 0.33 21.65 -12.13
C TYR A 162 0.14 23.07 -11.59
N ALA A 163 0.56 23.34 -10.35
CA ALA A 163 0.48 24.69 -9.76
C ALA A 163 1.41 25.69 -10.46
N ALA A 164 2.56 25.23 -10.96
CA ALA A 164 3.54 26.04 -11.67
C ALA A 164 3.23 26.22 -13.17
N MET A 165 2.21 25.54 -13.72
CA MET A 165 1.86 25.70 -15.13
C MET A 165 1.40 27.14 -15.41
N PRO A 166 1.81 27.75 -16.53
CA PRO A 166 1.33 29.07 -16.92
C PRO A 166 -0.15 28.99 -17.30
N TRP A 167 -1.00 29.72 -16.58
CA TRP A 167 -2.46 29.71 -16.79
C TRP A 167 -2.94 30.59 -17.95
N GLY A 168 -2.01 31.21 -18.69
CA GLY A 168 -2.30 32.15 -19.77
C GLY A 168 -2.88 33.48 -19.24
N GLY A 169 -2.11 34.55 -19.41
CA GLY A 169 -2.54 35.94 -19.28
C GLY A 169 -2.02 36.72 -20.48
#